data_AF-H2YRK3-F1
#
_entry.id   AF-H2YRK3-F1
#
_cell.length_a   1.000
_cell.length_b   1.000
_cell.length_c   1.000
_cell.angle_alpha   90.00
_cell.angle_beta   90.00
_cell.angle_gamma   90.00
#
_symmetry.space_group_name_H-M   'P 1'
#
loop_
_entity.id
_entity.type
_entity.pdbx_description
1 polymer ?
#
loop_
_entity_poly.entity_id
_entity_poly.type
_entity_poly.pdbx_seq_one_letter_code
_entity_poly.pdbx_strand_id
1 'polypeptide(L)'
;MGERNKRLLFDQLQQEKNKICADCSTEAPEWASSNIGVFMCLNCSGIHRMLGTHISRVKSCRLDQWADDAVQFMCENGNDAVNAVLERHIPVYYRKPVPADPQVYKEHFIHGKYERKEFASPGGCAHYETGKKEGYLWKRGKDGKQFKQRKFVLNMDEGTLKYFIKPDAKEPKQVISLTSLSTTLAPEKINHAHGLQLAFMKDNLTRQIYLYADEAKDAVDWYIVLRASSFYLIRKSNSQLKDEEILKRLDNHQGKQGWMEKTGPKHTEPYRKRWFSLENRRLLYFEKPLDAYPKGEIYLGSRSDGFMVRDGLPAGQTEHGFGITITTPDRDYLLCCDDKEEQKMWIQELKWIMTQPLSDQDTADLEDYKLTYQQRRKSTVRSNLTSPMALKSVLAPPK
;
A
#
# COMPACT_ATOMS: atom_id res chain seq x y z
N MET A 1 -16.27 -35.12 -19.57
CA MET A 1 -14.98 -34.96 -20.29
C MET A 1 -14.34 -36.33 -20.42
N GLY A 2 -13.85 -36.70 -21.60
CA GLY A 2 -13.11 -37.96 -21.79
C GLY A 2 -11.79 -37.95 -21.02
N GLU A 3 -11.31 -39.14 -20.63
CA GLU A 3 -10.11 -39.30 -19.79
C GLU A 3 -8.85 -38.69 -20.43
N ARG A 4 -8.73 -38.78 -21.76
CA ARG A 4 -7.66 -38.15 -22.54
C ARG A 4 -7.59 -36.64 -22.31
N ASN A 5 -8.71 -35.93 -22.45
CA ASN A 5 -8.77 -34.48 -22.33
C ASN A 5 -8.44 -34.00 -20.92
N LYS A 6 -8.90 -34.75 -19.90
CA LYS A 6 -8.55 -34.47 -18.50
C LYS A 6 -7.04 -34.53 -18.31
N ARG A 7 -6.42 -35.63 -18.77
CA ARG A 7 -4.98 -35.81 -18.67
C ARG A 7 -4.21 -34.68 -19.36
N LEU A 8 -4.56 -34.34 -20.60
CA LEU A 8 -3.90 -33.26 -21.34
C LEU A 8 -4.02 -31.91 -20.64
N LEU A 9 -5.19 -31.54 -20.12
CA LEU A 9 -5.36 -30.30 -19.36
C LEU A 9 -4.54 -30.31 -18.05
N PHE A 10 -4.48 -31.44 -17.34
CA PHE A 10 -3.65 -31.55 -16.15
C PHE A 10 -2.16 -31.46 -16.48
N ASP A 11 -1.70 -32.06 -17.57
CA ASP A 11 -0.32 -31.94 -18.05
C ASP A 11 0.01 -30.47 -18.37
N GLN A 12 -0.94 -29.71 -18.97
CA GLN A 12 -0.77 -28.27 -19.18
C GLN A 12 -0.63 -27.49 -17.87
N LEU A 13 -1.40 -27.81 -16.83
CA LEU A 13 -1.29 -27.19 -15.51
C LEU A 13 0.04 -27.51 -14.81
N GLN A 14 0.74 -28.58 -15.20
CA GLN A 14 2.07 -28.91 -14.69
C GLN A 14 3.21 -28.17 -15.41
N GLN A 15 2.93 -27.40 -16.46
CA GLN A 15 3.95 -26.55 -17.06
C GLN A 15 4.27 -25.36 -16.17
N GLU A 16 5.55 -25.03 -16.02
CA GLU A 16 6.05 -24.01 -15.09
C GLU A 16 5.30 -22.68 -15.18
N LYS A 17 5.03 -22.20 -16.39
CA LYS A 17 4.35 -20.91 -16.61
C LYS A 17 2.85 -20.97 -16.37
N ASN A 18 2.24 -22.15 -16.43
CA ASN A 18 0.82 -22.38 -16.19
C ASN A 18 0.52 -22.69 -14.71
N LYS A 19 1.53 -23.00 -13.89
CA LYS A 19 1.40 -23.16 -12.43
C LYS A 19 1.10 -21.86 -11.69
N ILE A 20 1.16 -20.73 -12.39
CA ILE A 20 0.94 -19.40 -11.85
C ILE A 20 -0.16 -18.73 -12.66
N CYS A 21 -1.14 -18.15 -11.99
CA CYS A 21 -2.24 -17.41 -12.59
C CYS A 21 -1.73 -16.36 -13.58
N ALA A 22 -2.31 -16.35 -14.77
CA ALA A 22 -1.94 -15.45 -15.86
C ALA A 22 -2.03 -13.95 -15.50
N ASP A 23 -2.80 -13.57 -14.48
CA ASP A 23 -3.15 -12.16 -14.24
C ASP A 23 -2.65 -11.60 -12.92
N CYS A 24 -2.73 -12.37 -11.83
CA CYS A 24 -2.38 -11.89 -10.47
C CYS A 24 -1.26 -12.70 -9.80
N SER A 25 -0.66 -13.64 -10.53
CA SER A 25 0.44 -14.47 -10.04
C SER A 25 0.10 -15.38 -8.84
N THR A 26 -1.18 -15.62 -8.54
CA THR A 26 -1.59 -16.66 -7.58
C THR A 26 -1.18 -18.04 -8.09
N GLU A 27 -0.58 -18.85 -7.23
CA GLU A 27 -0.16 -20.22 -7.56
C GLU A 27 -1.35 -21.16 -7.78
N ALA A 28 -1.09 -22.27 -8.48
CA ALA A 28 -2.02 -23.37 -8.73
C ALA A 28 -3.38 -22.91 -9.28
N PRO A 29 -3.42 -22.24 -10.45
CA PRO A 29 -4.69 -21.89 -11.09
C PRO A 29 -5.49 -23.16 -11.45
N GLU A 30 -6.82 -23.09 -11.28
CA GLU A 30 -7.72 -24.21 -11.56
C GLU A 30 -8.81 -23.86 -12.59
N TRP A 31 -8.73 -22.66 -13.15
CA TRP A 31 -9.66 -22.12 -14.14
C TRP A 31 -8.89 -21.73 -15.38
N ALA A 32 -9.58 -21.69 -16.51
CA ALA A 32 -8.99 -21.28 -17.77
C ALA A 32 -9.99 -20.50 -18.63
N SER A 33 -9.47 -19.69 -19.55
CA SER A 33 -10.25 -19.09 -20.63
C SER A 33 -10.01 -19.89 -21.90
N SER A 34 -11.01 -20.65 -22.32
CA SER A 34 -10.87 -21.66 -23.38
C SER A 34 -10.74 -21.07 -24.78
N ASN A 35 -11.00 -19.77 -24.96
CA ASN A 35 -10.82 -19.06 -26.23
C ASN A 35 -9.62 -18.10 -26.23
N ILE A 36 -9.04 -17.81 -25.06
CA ILE A 36 -7.83 -16.98 -24.94
C ILE A 36 -6.58 -17.86 -24.78
N GLY A 37 -6.70 -19.01 -24.11
CA GLY A 37 -5.57 -19.92 -23.91
C GLY A 37 -4.78 -19.62 -22.63
N VAL A 38 -5.43 -19.10 -21.60
CA VAL A 38 -4.80 -18.78 -20.30
C VAL A 38 -5.40 -19.58 -19.15
N PHE A 39 -4.57 -19.92 -18.17
CA PHE A 39 -4.91 -20.49 -16.87
C PHE A 39 -4.84 -19.42 -15.78
N MET A 40 -5.90 -19.34 -14.96
CA MET A 40 -6.11 -18.30 -13.97
C MET A 40 -6.68 -18.86 -12.66
N CYS A 41 -6.51 -18.12 -11.56
CA CYS A 41 -7.08 -18.49 -10.28
C CYS A 41 -8.60 -18.23 -10.23
N LEU A 42 -9.27 -18.73 -9.19
CA LEU A 42 -10.71 -18.55 -9.00
C LEU A 42 -11.13 -17.06 -9.03
N ASN A 43 -10.36 -16.19 -8.36
CA ASN A 43 -10.68 -14.76 -8.30
C ASN A 43 -10.61 -14.10 -9.68
N CYS A 44 -9.53 -14.31 -10.42
CA CYS A 44 -9.39 -13.77 -11.79
C CYS A 44 -10.43 -14.37 -12.75
N SER A 45 -10.82 -15.64 -12.55
CA SER A 45 -11.93 -16.24 -13.30
C SER A 45 -13.26 -15.49 -13.11
N GLY A 46 -13.51 -14.92 -11.93
CA GLY A 46 -14.66 -14.06 -11.67
C GLY A 46 -14.65 -12.81 -12.55
N ILE A 47 -13.51 -12.13 -12.60
CA ILE A 47 -13.29 -10.92 -13.42
C ILE A 47 -13.41 -11.26 -14.91
N HIS A 48 -12.82 -12.37 -15.36
CA HIS A 48 -12.95 -12.81 -16.75
C HIS A 48 -14.41 -13.10 -17.16
N ARG A 49 -15.28 -13.52 -16.23
CA ARG A 49 -16.72 -13.66 -16.53
C ARG A 49 -17.38 -12.29 -16.75
N MET A 50 -16.93 -11.25 -16.03
CA MET A 50 -17.44 -9.87 -16.17
C MET A 50 -17.08 -9.26 -17.53
N LEU A 51 -15.98 -9.68 -18.16
CA LEU A 51 -15.64 -9.29 -19.54
C LEU A 51 -16.68 -9.77 -20.57
N GLY A 52 -17.48 -10.78 -20.22
CA GLY A 52 -18.46 -11.39 -21.12
C GLY A 52 -17.85 -12.45 -22.06
N THR A 53 -18.70 -13.37 -22.50
CA THR A 53 -18.32 -14.56 -23.30
C THR A 53 -17.81 -14.25 -24.70
N HIS A 54 -18.04 -13.03 -25.19
CA HIS A 54 -17.50 -12.52 -26.44
C HIS A 54 -16.00 -12.19 -26.33
N ILE A 55 -15.50 -11.92 -25.12
CA ILE A 55 -14.06 -11.69 -24.84
C ILE A 55 -13.45 -12.95 -24.24
N SER A 56 -14.02 -13.48 -23.14
CA SER A 56 -13.43 -14.58 -22.38
C SER A 56 -14.46 -15.66 -22.03
N ARG A 57 -14.15 -16.92 -22.36
CA ARG A 57 -14.97 -18.10 -22.10
C ARG A 57 -14.35 -18.91 -20.96
N VAL A 58 -14.81 -18.63 -19.74
CA VAL A 58 -14.24 -19.22 -18.51
C VAL A 58 -14.77 -20.63 -18.28
N LYS A 59 -13.85 -21.56 -17.97
CA LYS A 59 -14.16 -22.96 -17.63
C LYS A 59 -13.26 -23.43 -16.49
N SER A 60 -13.79 -24.26 -15.59
CA SER A 60 -13.01 -25.00 -14.61
C SER A 60 -12.22 -26.09 -15.32
N CYS A 61 -10.92 -26.20 -15.02
CA CYS A 61 -10.07 -27.28 -15.54
C CYS A 61 -10.44 -28.65 -14.93
N ARG A 62 -11.18 -28.67 -13.82
CA ARG A 62 -11.56 -29.89 -13.07
C ARG A 62 -13.03 -30.27 -13.21
N LEU A 63 -13.92 -29.27 -13.16
CA LEU A 63 -15.36 -29.50 -12.99
C LEU A 63 -16.13 -29.48 -14.32
N ASP A 64 -15.66 -28.72 -15.31
CA ASP A 64 -16.40 -28.53 -16.55
C ASP A 64 -16.10 -29.59 -17.61
N GLN A 65 -17.00 -29.75 -18.57
CA GLN A 65 -16.75 -30.56 -19.75
C GLN A 65 -15.97 -29.77 -20.79
N TRP A 66 -14.91 -30.37 -21.35
CA TRP A 66 -14.08 -29.77 -22.38
C TRP A 66 -14.12 -30.58 -23.67
N ALA A 67 -14.37 -29.89 -24.78
CA ALA A 67 -14.30 -30.43 -26.12
C ALA A 67 -12.83 -30.54 -26.57
N ASP A 68 -12.57 -31.46 -27.49
CA ASP A 68 -11.21 -31.81 -27.93
C ASP A 68 -10.48 -30.61 -28.55
N ASP A 69 -11.19 -29.81 -29.34
CA ASP A 69 -10.69 -28.57 -29.97
C ASP A 69 -10.27 -27.52 -28.93
N ALA A 70 -11.07 -27.34 -27.87
CA ALA A 70 -10.76 -26.43 -26.79
C ALA A 70 -9.54 -26.89 -25.98
N VAL A 71 -9.37 -28.20 -25.74
CA VAL A 71 -8.16 -28.73 -25.07
C VAL A 71 -6.94 -28.57 -25.95
N GLN A 72 -7.05 -28.89 -27.24
CA GLN A 72 -5.98 -28.71 -28.21
C GLN A 72 -5.54 -27.23 -28.27
N PHE A 73 -6.49 -26.29 -28.30
CA PHE A 73 -6.20 -24.87 -28.26
C PHE A 73 -5.45 -24.46 -26.99
N MET A 74 -5.81 -25.00 -25.82
CA MET A 74 -5.05 -24.77 -24.59
C MET A 74 -3.62 -25.33 -24.67
N CYS A 75 -3.42 -26.48 -25.32
CA CYS A 75 -2.09 -27.08 -25.50
C CYS A 75 -1.19 -26.32 -26.48
N GLU A 76 -1.79 -25.65 -27.47
CA GLU A 76 -1.09 -24.80 -28.44
C GLU A 76 -0.81 -23.39 -27.90
N ASN A 77 -1.49 -23.01 -26.82
CA ASN A 77 -1.32 -21.74 -26.12
C ASN A 77 -0.80 -22.00 -24.69
N GLY A 78 -1.18 -21.15 -23.74
CA GLY A 78 -0.69 -21.16 -22.38
C GLY A 78 -0.30 -19.77 -21.91
N ASN A 79 -0.06 -19.65 -20.61
CA ASN A 79 0.18 -18.37 -19.97
C ASN A 79 1.40 -17.65 -20.55
N ASP A 80 2.48 -18.39 -20.84
CA ASP A 80 3.70 -17.81 -21.39
C ASP A 80 3.47 -17.18 -22.77
N ALA A 81 2.86 -17.95 -23.68
CA ALA A 81 2.57 -17.51 -25.04
C ALA A 81 1.65 -16.29 -25.07
N VAL A 82 0.57 -16.31 -24.27
CA VAL A 82 -0.39 -15.20 -24.22
C VAL A 82 0.22 -13.97 -23.56
N ASN A 83 0.96 -14.13 -22.45
CA ASN A 83 1.60 -13.00 -21.76
C ASN A 83 2.73 -12.39 -22.62
N ALA A 84 3.47 -13.19 -23.38
CA ALA A 84 4.50 -12.69 -24.30
C ALA A 84 3.95 -11.70 -25.35
N VAL A 85 2.64 -11.78 -25.64
CA VAL A 85 1.94 -10.85 -26.54
C VAL A 85 1.21 -9.76 -25.76
N LEU A 86 0.32 -10.13 -24.84
CA LEU A 86 -0.60 -9.21 -24.17
C LEU A 86 0.01 -8.45 -22.99
N GLU A 87 1.22 -8.80 -22.56
CA GLU A 87 1.97 -8.11 -21.50
C GLU A 87 3.30 -7.53 -22.01
N ARG A 88 3.52 -7.56 -23.33
CA ARG A 88 4.80 -7.21 -23.97
C ARG A 88 5.29 -5.80 -23.66
N HIS A 89 4.37 -4.86 -23.48
CA HIS A 89 4.66 -3.44 -23.32
C HIS A 89 4.07 -2.89 -22.02
N ILE A 90 4.04 -3.68 -20.93
CA ILE A 90 3.68 -3.16 -19.60
C ILE A 90 4.74 -2.12 -19.17
N PRO A 91 4.35 -0.86 -18.91
CA PRO A 91 5.28 0.13 -18.40
C PRO A 91 5.77 -0.24 -17.00
N VAL A 92 7.04 0.07 -16.71
CA VAL A 92 7.69 -0.25 -15.43
C VAL A 92 6.95 0.28 -14.21
N TYR A 93 6.31 1.45 -14.32
CA TYR A 93 5.50 2.05 -13.25
C TYR A 93 4.13 1.39 -13.08
N TYR A 94 3.62 0.67 -14.09
CA TYR A 94 2.28 0.07 -14.06
C TYR A 94 2.29 -1.21 -13.21
N ARG A 95 3.24 -2.13 -13.43
CA ARG A 95 3.37 -3.46 -12.78
C ARG A 95 2.15 -4.38 -12.85
N LYS A 96 2.43 -5.68 -12.95
CA LYS A 96 1.43 -6.75 -12.88
C LYS A 96 0.85 -6.88 -11.47
N PRO A 97 -0.46 -7.17 -11.31
CA PRO A 97 -1.04 -7.43 -10.01
C PRO A 97 -0.42 -8.66 -9.31
N VAL A 98 -0.42 -8.62 -7.98
CA VAL A 98 -0.06 -9.74 -7.10
C VAL A 98 -1.29 -10.23 -6.31
N PRO A 99 -1.23 -11.39 -5.62
CA PRO A 99 -2.40 -11.92 -4.92
C PRO A 99 -2.96 -10.98 -3.85
N ALA A 100 -2.11 -10.18 -3.21
CA ALA A 100 -2.49 -9.21 -2.18
C ALA A 100 -3.11 -7.91 -2.74
N ASP A 101 -3.03 -7.65 -4.05
CA ASP A 101 -3.59 -6.42 -4.60
C ASP A 101 -5.12 -6.38 -4.48
N PRO A 102 -5.70 -5.18 -4.27
CA PRO A 102 -7.14 -5.00 -4.25
C PRO A 102 -7.84 -5.47 -5.52
N GLN A 103 -9.08 -5.94 -5.38
CA GLN A 103 -9.90 -6.39 -6.50
C GLN A 103 -10.01 -5.34 -7.62
N VAL A 104 -10.21 -4.06 -7.26
CA VAL A 104 -10.31 -2.95 -8.23
C VAL A 104 -9.07 -2.83 -9.13
N TYR A 105 -7.87 -3.15 -8.61
CA TYR A 105 -6.63 -3.11 -9.39
C TYR A 105 -6.52 -4.30 -10.35
N LYS A 106 -6.89 -5.50 -9.86
CA LYS A 106 -6.92 -6.73 -10.67
C LYS A 106 -7.93 -6.60 -11.81
N GLU A 107 -9.12 -6.06 -11.54
CA GLU A 107 -10.14 -5.80 -12.56
C GLU A 107 -9.63 -4.86 -13.64
N HIS A 108 -9.08 -3.71 -13.23
CA HIS A 108 -8.56 -2.73 -14.17
C HIS A 108 -7.44 -3.31 -15.06
N PHE A 109 -6.52 -4.08 -14.49
CA PHE A 109 -5.45 -4.77 -15.23
C PHE A 109 -6.00 -5.80 -16.22
N ILE A 110 -6.94 -6.65 -15.80
CA ILE A 110 -7.53 -7.70 -16.66
C ILE A 110 -8.29 -7.06 -17.83
N HIS A 111 -9.11 -6.03 -17.57
CA HIS A 111 -9.73 -5.27 -18.66
C HIS A 111 -8.68 -4.60 -19.56
N GLY A 112 -7.60 -4.04 -18.99
CA GLY A 112 -6.49 -3.46 -19.75
C GLY A 112 -5.80 -4.45 -20.68
N LYS A 113 -5.60 -5.68 -20.20
CA LYS A 113 -4.93 -6.76 -20.92
C LYS A 113 -5.78 -7.36 -22.04
N TYR A 114 -7.05 -7.69 -21.77
CA TYR A 114 -7.86 -8.51 -22.68
C TYR A 114 -8.89 -7.72 -23.49
N GLU A 115 -9.51 -6.71 -22.89
CA GLU A 115 -10.53 -5.88 -23.56
C GLU A 115 -9.89 -4.71 -24.31
N ARG A 116 -9.08 -3.91 -23.61
CA ARG A 116 -8.45 -2.70 -24.17
C ARG A 116 -7.12 -2.98 -24.88
N LYS A 117 -6.49 -4.12 -24.56
CA LYS A 117 -5.19 -4.59 -25.09
C LYS A 117 -4.07 -3.53 -24.97
N GLU A 118 -4.08 -2.77 -23.86
CA GLU A 118 -3.22 -1.61 -23.63
C GLU A 118 -1.72 -1.95 -23.58
N PHE A 119 -1.37 -3.20 -23.25
CA PHE A 119 0.03 -3.63 -23.15
C PHE A 119 0.50 -4.45 -24.35
N ALA A 120 -0.36 -4.68 -25.35
CA ALA A 120 -0.03 -5.47 -26.53
C ALA A 120 0.75 -4.68 -27.60
N SER A 121 0.75 -3.35 -27.53
CA SER A 121 1.43 -2.49 -28.49
C SER A 121 2.13 -1.32 -27.78
N PRO A 122 3.25 -0.82 -28.33
CA PRO A 122 3.92 0.35 -27.77
C PRO A 122 2.97 1.54 -27.69
N GLY A 123 2.98 2.25 -26.56
CA GLY A 123 2.16 3.46 -26.36
C GLY A 123 0.70 3.22 -25.98
N GLY A 124 0.23 1.97 -25.83
CA GLY A 124 -1.14 1.70 -25.37
C GLY A 124 -1.44 2.20 -23.94
N CYS A 125 -0.40 2.56 -23.18
CA CYS A 125 -0.48 3.19 -21.86
C CYS A 125 -0.11 4.69 -21.86
N ALA A 126 0.08 5.32 -23.03
CA ALA A 126 0.59 6.70 -23.11
C ALA A 126 -0.31 7.74 -22.41
N HIS A 127 -1.60 7.43 -22.21
CA HIS A 127 -2.51 8.31 -21.46
C HIS A 127 -2.14 8.46 -19.98
N TYR A 128 -1.37 7.54 -19.41
CA TYR A 128 -0.82 7.66 -18.06
C TYR A 128 0.40 8.61 -17.97
N GLU A 129 1.02 8.92 -19.11
CA GLU A 129 2.29 9.65 -19.20
C GLU A 129 2.12 11.09 -19.70
N THR A 130 0.88 11.58 -19.81
CA THR A 130 0.57 12.94 -20.29
C THR A 130 1.17 14.06 -19.43
N GLY A 131 1.66 13.74 -18.23
CA GLY A 131 2.24 14.69 -17.27
C GLY A 131 1.21 15.59 -16.59
N LYS A 132 -0.08 15.49 -16.95
CA LYS A 132 -1.16 16.29 -16.37
C LYS A 132 -2.41 15.44 -16.20
N LYS A 133 -3.01 15.50 -15.00
CA LYS A 133 -4.33 14.92 -14.74
C LYS A 133 -5.09 15.84 -13.83
N GLU A 134 -6.32 16.16 -14.19
CA GLU A 134 -7.25 16.82 -13.29
C GLU A 134 -8.56 16.07 -13.19
N GLY A 135 -9.25 16.25 -12.08
CA GLY A 135 -10.49 15.56 -11.82
C GLY A 135 -10.96 15.77 -10.39
N TYR A 136 -12.13 15.22 -10.09
CA TYR A 136 -12.73 15.33 -8.78
C TYR A 136 -12.54 14.03 -8.02
N LEU A 137 -12.11 14.15 -6.76
CA LEU A 137 -12.06 13.04 -5.82
C LEU A 137 -12.81 13.43 -4.56
N TRP A 138 -13.51 12.46 -3.99
CA TRP A 138 -14.13 12.61 -2.69
C TRP A 138 -13.05 12.52 -1.63
N LYS A 139 -12.80 13.63 -0.94
CA LYS A 139 -11.75 13.71 0.07
C LYS A 139 -12.35 13.74 1.47
N ARG A 140 -11.84 12.88 2.36
CA ARG A 140 -12.15 12.91 3.79
C ARG A 140 -11.65 14.20 4.45
N GLY A 141 -12.48 14.80 5.29
CA GLY A 141 -12.09 15.90 6.18
C GLY A 141 -10.97 15.50 7.15
N LYS A 142 -10.20 16.48 7.66
CA LYS A 142 -9.10 16.22 8.61
C LYS A 142 -9.63 15.62 9.93
N ASP A 143 -10.60 16.30 10.52
CA ASP A 143 -11.15 15.99 11.85
C ASP A 143 -12.56 15.37 11.77
N GLY A 144 -13.12 15.30 10.55
CA GLY A 144 -14.50 14.90 10.30
C GLY A 144 -14.61 13.56 9.58
N LYS A 145 -15.74 12.88 9.77
CA LYS A 145 -16.04 11.62 9.06
C LYS A 145 -16.55 11.83 7.62
N GLN A 146 -16.83 13.07 7.24
CA GLN A 146 -17.44 13.38 5.95
C GLN A 146 -16.39 13.43 4.84
N PHE A 147 -16.75 12.83 3.71
CA PHE A 147 -16.09 13.04 2.44
C PHE A 147 -16.74 14.23 1.73
N LYS A 148 -15.91 15.06 1.09
CA LYS A 148 -16.39 16.18 0.27
C LYS A 148 -15.58 16.18 -1.02
N GLN A 149 -16.27 16.41 -2.13
CA GLN A 149 -15.63 16.46 -3.45
C GLN A 149 -14.61 17.61 -3.52
N ARG A 150 -13.43 17.34 -4.05
CA ARG A 150 -12.34 18.31 -4.23
C ARG A 150 -11.76 18.15 -5.62
N LYS A 151 -11.42 19.27 -6.27
CA LYS A 151 -10.67 19.23 -7.53
C LYS A 151 -9.21 18.93 -7.19
N PHE A 152 -8.66 17.88 -7.80
CA PHE A 152 -7.25 17.53 -7.78
C PHE A 152 -6.64 17.86 -9.14
N VAL A 153 -5.41 18.37 -9.13
CA VAL A 153 -4.63 18.71 -10.31
C VAL A 153 -3.21 18.20 -10.10
N LEU A 154 -2.83 17.20 -10.87
CA LEU A 154 -1.47 16.72 -11.00
C LEU A 154 -0.78 17.48 -12.14
N ASN A 155 0.42 17.96 -11.87
CA ASN A 155 1.32 18.53 -12.85
C ASN A 155 2.73 17.97 -12.61
N MET A 156 3.17 17.11 -13.52
CA MET A 156 4.48 16.45 -13.46
C MET A 156 5.63 17.44 -13.70
N ASP A 157 5.47 18.43 -14.58
CA ASP A 157 6.51 19.44 -14.86
C ASP A 157 6.82 20.27 -13.61
N GLU A 158 5.78 20.60 -12.84
CA GLU A 158 5.91 21.28 -11.55
C GLU A 158 6.30 20.32 -10.41
N GLY A 159 6.20 19.01 -10.62
CA GLY A 159 6.43 18.00 -9.59
C GLY A 159 5.38 17.98 -8.48
N THR A 160 4.14 18.42 -8.77
CA THR A 160 3.12 18.63 -7.73
C THR A 160 1.78 17.94 -7.99
N LEU A 161 1.16 17.50 -6.90
CA LEU A 161 -0.27 17.24 -6.80
C LEU A 161 -0.90 18.35 -5.95
N LYS A 162 -1.87 19.06 -6.51
CA LYS A 162 -2.61 20.13 -5.83
C LYS A 162 -4.04 19.71 -5.63
N TYR A 163 -4.67 20.19 -4.55
CA TYR A 163 -6.12 20.13 -4.44
C TYR A 163 -6.73 21.45 -3.98
N PHE A 164 -7.96 21.68 -4.43
CA PHE A 164 -8.71 22.91 -4.21
C PHE A 164 -10.01 22.59 -3.45
N ILE A 165 -10.40 23.47 -2.52
CA ILE A 165 -11.68 23.33 -1.80
C ILE A 165 -12.85 23.62 -2.74
N LYS A 166 -12.72 24.68 -3.54
CA LYS A 166 -13.67 25.07 -4.58
C LYS A 166 -12.95 25.03 -5.94
N PRO A 167 -13.63 24.67 -7.04
CA PRO A 167 -12.99 24.54 -8.36
C PRO A 167 -12.37 25.83 -8.90
N ASP A 168 -12.98 26.97 -8.56
CA ASP A 168 -12.65 28.33 -9.00
C ASP A 168 -11.64 29.03 -8.08
N ALA A 169 -11.15 28.35 -7.05
CA ALA A 169 -10.19 28.92 -6.12
C ALA A 169 -8.86 29.22 -6.83
N LYS A 170 -8.39 30.48 -6.73
CA LYS A 170 -7.11 30.93 -7.30
C LYS A 170 -5.90 30.19 -6.73
N GLU A 171 -5.98 29.82 -5.46
CA GLU A 171 -4.89 29.15 -4.74
C GLU A 171 -5.28 27.74 -4.30
N PRO A 172 -4.35 26.77 -4.41
CA PRO A 172 -4.59 25.42 -3.90
C PRO A 172 -4.65 25.42 -2.39
N LYS A 173 -5.54 24.58 -1.82
CA LYS A 173 -5.57 24.37 -0.37
C LYS A 173 -4.32 23.65 0.13
N GLN A 174 -3.71 22.83 -0.72
CA GLN A 174 -2.46 22.15 -0.44
C GLN A 174 -1.73 21.88 -1.77
N VAL A 175 -0.43 22.12 -1.76
CA VAL A 175 0.52 21.61 -2.74
C VAL A 175 1.25 20.42 -2.11
N ILE A 176 1.35 19.31 -2.83
CA ILE A 176 1.99 18.07 -2.40
C ILE A 176 3.09 17.74 -3.40
N SER A 177 4.31 17.51 -2.93
CA SER A 177 5.41 17.07 -3.80
C SER A 177 5.18 15.63 -4.24
N LEU A 178 5.31 15.36 -5.55
CA LEU A 178 5.19 14.01 -6.10
C LEU A 178 6.38 13.12 -5.76
N THR A 179 7.56 13.68 -5.48
CA THR A 179 8.76 12.89 -5.14
C THR A 179 8.67 12.23 -3.76
N SER A 180 7.95 12.84 -2.82
CA SER A 180 7.76 12.31 -1.45
C SER A 180 6.35 11.76 -1.21
N LEU A 181 5.51 11.71 -2.25
CA LEU A 181 4.17 11.18 -2.18
C LEU A 181 4.20 9.65 -2.26
N SER A 182 3.55 9.00 -1.31
CA SER A 182 3.16 7.61 -1.39
C SER A 182 1.67 7.51 -1.71
N THR A 183 1.32 6.56 -2.58
CA THR A 183 -0.04 6.35 -3.08
C THR A 183 -0.39 4.87 -2.99
N THR A 184 -1.53 4.53 -2.38
CA THR A 184 -1.99 3.14 -2.25
C THR A 184 -3.49 3.03 -2.42
N LEU A 185 -3.94 2.03 -3.20
CA LEU A 185 -5.36 1.62 -3.22
C LEU A 185 -5.68 0.94 -1.89
N ALA A 186 -6.64 1.47 -1.15
CA ALA A 186 -6.92 1.08 0.24
C ALA A 186 -8.43 0.90 0.49
N PRO A 187 -9.13 0.04 -0.26
CA PRO A 187 -10.58 -0.04 -0.20
C PRO A 187 -11.10 -0.53 1.14
N GLU A 188 -10.45 -1.52 1.76
CA GLU A 188 -10.84 -2.07 3.06
C GLU A 188 -10.69 -1.02 4.18
N LYS A 189 -9.53 -0.35 4.23
CA LYS A 189 -9.24 0.68 5.25
C LYS A 189 -10.21 1.86 5.18
N ILE A 190 -10.57 2.27 3.97
CA ILE A 190 -11.47 3.40 3.72
C ILE A 190 -12.95 2.96 3.76
N ASN A 191 -13.21 1.65 3.71
CA ASN A 191 -14.53 1.06 3.54
C ASN A 191 -15.24 1.59 2.28
N HIS A 192 -14.52 1.58 1.15
CA HIS A 192 -15.04 1.98 -0.16
C HIS A 192 -14.27 1.26 -1.27
N ALA A 193 -14.94 0.62 -2.23
CA ALA A 193 -14.29 -0.20 -3.27
C ALA A 193 -13.21 0.55 -4.08
N HIS A 194 -13.37 1.86 -4.24
CA HIS A 194 -12.46 2.75 -4.98
C HIS A 194 -11.59 3.63 -4.05
N GLY A 195 -11.35 3.19 -2.82
CA GLY A 195 -10.61 3.94 -1.81
C GLY A 195 -9.12 4.10 -2.18
N LEU A 196 -8.59 5.29 -2.00
CA LEU A 196 -7.19 5.66 -2.23
C LEU A 196 -6.62 6.39 -1.00
N GLN A 197 -5.49 5.92 -0.49
CA GLN A 197 -4.70 6.59 0.55
C GLN A 197 -3.50 7.31 -0.10
N LEU A 198 -3.34 8.59 0.23
CA LEU A 198 -2.13 9.34 -0.08
C LEU A 198 -1.42 9.69 1.23
N ALA A 199 -0.11 9.43 1.31
CA ALA A 199 0.74 9.77 2.44
C ALA A 199 1.92 10.61 1.98
N PHE A 200 2.22 11.70 2.68
CA PHE A 200 3.31 12.61 2.34
C PHE A 200 3.80 13.37 3.58
N MET A 201 5.03 13.86 3.52
CA MET A 201 5.59 14.69 4.59
C MET A 201 5.00 16.11 4.55
N LYS A 202 4.54 16.58 5.71
CA LYS A 202 4.11 17.97 5.93
C LYS A 202 4.58 18.43 7.30
N ASP A 203 5.35 19.51 7.34
CA ASP A 203 5.87 20.11 8.59
C ASP A 203 6.59 19.06 9.47
N ASN A 204 7.42 18.22 8.85
CA ASN A 204 8.14 17.10 9.47
C ASN A 204 7.25 16.03 10.14
N LEU A 205 5.99 15.94 9.71
CA LEU A 205 5.04 14.91 10.13
C LEU A 205 4.50 14.16 8.91
N THR A 206 4.30 12.86 9.06
CA THR A 206 3.57 12.09 8.05
C THR A 206 2.10 12.53 8.07
N ARG A 207 1.61 13.00 6.92
CA ARG A 207 0.20 13.33 6.73
C ARG A 207 -0.45 12.33 5.80
N GLN A 208 -1.61 11.81 6.23
CA GLN A 208 -2.43 10.93 5.42
C GLN A 208 -3.71 11.67 4.97
N ILE A 209 -4.07 11.49 3.70
CA ILE A 209 -5.38 11.87 3.18
C ILE A 209 -6.03 10.65 2.52
N TYR A 210 -7.33 10.50 2.78
CA TYR A 210 -8.13 9.38 2.28
C TYR A 210 -9.13 9.91 1.27
N LEU A 211 -9.14 9.27 0.12
CA LEU A 211 -9.87 9.66 -1.07
C LEU A 211 -10.71 8.47 -1.56
N TYR A 212 -11.73 8.75 -2.36
CA TYR A 212 -12.29 7.77 -3.28
C TYR A 212 -12.71 8.45 -4.59
N ALA A 213 -12.78 7.68 -5.66
CA ALA A 213 -13.42 8.07 -6.91
C ALA A 213 -14.79 7.39 -7.04
N ASP A 214 -15.71 8.02 -7.78
CA ASP A 214 -17.01 7.42 -8.07
C ASP A 214 -16.86 6.15 -8.92
N GLU A 215 -15.93 6.18 -9.89
CA GLU A 215 -15.68 5.06 -10.80
C GLU A 215 -14.38 4.31 -10.47
N ALA A 216 -14.41 2.99 -10.65
CA ALA A 216 -13.26 2.10 -10.47
C ALA A 216 -12.07 2.51 -11.35
N LYS A 217 -12.37 2.80 -12.64
CA LYS A 217 -11.37 3.23 -13.62
C LYS A 217 -10.66 4.50 -13.16
N ASP A 218 -11.40 5.47 -12.64
CA ASP A 218 -10.82 6.74 -12.22
C ASP A 218 -9.90 6.58 -11.01
N ALA A 219 -10.27 5.77 -10.01
CA ALA A 219 -9.41 5.51 -8.85
C ALA A 219 -8.09 4.86 -9.26
N VAL A 220 -8.14 3.86 -10.13
CA VAL A 220 -6.94 3.16 -10.61
C VAL A 220 -6.12 4.06 -11.55
N ASP A 221 -6.76 4.84 -12.41
CA ASP A 221 -6.04 5.79 -13.26
C ASP A 221 -5.31 6.86 -12.43
N TRP A 222 -5.92 7.38 -11.36
CA TRP A 222 -5.23 8.25 -10.41
C TRP A 222 -4.04 7.56 -9.74
N TYR A 223 -4.22 6.31 -9.28
CA TYR A 223 -3.14 5.50 -8.72
C TYR A 223 -1.96 5.37 -9.69
N ILE A 224 -2.22 4.97 -10.95
CA ILE A 224 -1.19 4.76 -11.96
C ILE A 224 -0.50 6.07 -12.35
N VAL A 225 -1.24 7.16 -12.60
CA VAL A 225 -0.63 8.45 -12.98
C VAL A 225 0.23 9.02 -11.86
N LEU A 226 -0.21 8.93 -10.61
CA LEU A 226 0.59 9.38 -9.47
C LEU A 226 1.89 8.58 -9.37
N ARG A 227 1.78 7.25 -9.49
CA ARG A 227 2.91 6.34 -9.45
C ARG A 227 3.89 6.58 -10.60
N ALA A 228 3.40 6.74 -11.83
CA ALA A 228 4.20 7.08 -13.02
C ALA A 228 4.92 8.42 -12.86
N SER A 229 4.21 9.44 -12.39
CA SER A 229 4.79 10.78 -12.20
C SER A 229 5.89 10.76 -11.13
N SER A 230 5.65 10.09 -10.01
CA SER A 230 6.66 9.90 -8.96
C SER A 230 7.88 9.13 -9.50
N PHE A 231 7.66 8.07 -10.28
CA PHE A 231 8.74 7.30 -10.92
C PHE A 231 9.66 8.20 -11.76
N TYR A 232 9.08 8.93 -12.73
CA TYR A 232 9.87 9.76 -13.64
C TYR A 232 10.56 10.92 -12.93
N LEU A 233 9.92 11.52 -11.92
CA LEU A 233 10.53 12.61 -11.16
C LEU A 233 11.70 12.14 -10.30
N ILE A 234 11.58 10.99 -9.62
CA ILE A 234 12.66 10.42 -8.82
C ILE A 234 13.84 10.02 -9.72
N ARG A 235 13.54 9.39 -10.87
CA ARG A 235 14.54 9.03 -11.87
C ARG A 235 15.27 10.25 -12.42
N LYS A 236 14.54 11.33 -12.69
CA LYS A 236 15.10 12.60 -13.18
C LYS A 236 15.97 13.29 -12.12
N SER A 237 15.56 13.27 -10.86
CA SER A 237 16.34 13.91 -9.78
C SER A 237 17.56 13.10 -9.37
N ASN A 238 17.58 11.79 -9.63
CA ASN A 238 18.66 10.88 -9.23
C ASN A 238 19.02 9.92 -10.36
N SER A 239 19.81 10.38 -11.33
CA SER A 239 20.15 9.60 -12.53
C SER A 239 20.97 8.32 -12.25
N GLN A 240 21.50 8.16 -11.04
CA GLN A 240 22.26 6.98 -10.61
C GLN A 240 21.36 5.88 -10.03
N LEU A 241 20.13 6.20 -9.60
CA LEU A 241 19.21 5.21 -9.06
C LEU A 241 18.69 4.30 -10.17
N LYS A 242 18.72 2.99 -9.91
CA LYS A 242 18.17 2.00 -10.83
C LYS A 242 16.65 1.99 -10.74
N ASP A 243 15.99 1.64 -11.84
CA ASP A 243 14.54 1.57 -11.91
C ASP A 243 13.97 0.66 -10.80
N GLU A 244 14.64 -0.46 -10.46
CA GLU A 244 14.20 -1.37 -9.39
C GLU A 244 14.21 -0.71 -8.00
N GLU A 245 15.15 0.19 -7.73
CA GLU A 245 15.24 0.91 -6.44
C GLU A 245 14.12 1.94 -6.32
N ILE A 246 13.80 2.61 -7.43
CA ILE A 246 12.67 3.55 -7.51
C ILE A 246 11.36 2.78 -7.34
N LEU A 247 11.20 1.63 -8.01
CA LEU A 247 9.99 0.82 -7.91
C LEU A 247 9.79 0.28 -6.49
N LYS A 248 10.84 -0.18 -5.80
CA LYS A 248 10.75 -0.56 -4.38
C LYS A 248 10.21 0.56 -3.50
N ARG A 249 10.58 1.81 -3.78
CA ARG A 249 10.06 2.98 -3.06
C ARG A 249 8.58 3.25 -3.37
N LEU A 250 8.17 3.07 -4.63
CA LEU A 250 6.79 3.32 -5.07
C LEU A 250 5.82 2.21 -4.70
N ASP A 251 6.31 0.97 -4.66
CA ASP A 251 5.56 -0.22 -4.26
C ASP A 251 5.21 -0.23 -2.77
N ASN A 252 5.59 0.84 -2.06
CA ASN A 252 5.25 1.20 -0.69
C ASN A 252 4.55 0.03 0.00
N HIS A 253 5.34 -0.88 0.56
CA HIS A 253 4.79 -2.04 1.22
C HIS A 253 3.90 -1.50 2.34
N GLN A 254 2.58 -1.52 2.10
CA GLN A 254 1.62 -1.50 3.18
C GLN A 254 1.84 -2.83 3.88
N GLY A 255 2.78 -2.78 4.83
CA GLY A 255 3.05 -3.89 5.72
C GLY A 255 1.85 -4.08 6.62
N LYS A 256 2.03 -4.93 7.64
CA LYS A 256 0.95 -5.24 8.57
C LYS A 256 0.35 -3.95 9.18
N GLN A 257 -0.97 -3.93 9.27
CA GLN A 257 -1.74 -2.93 10.00
C GLN A 257 -2.64 -3.64 11.00
N GLY A 258 -2.97 -2.98 12.10
CA GLY A 258 -3.76 -3.61 13.14
C GLY A 258 -3.71 -2.86 14.46
N TRP A 259 -4.58 -3.27 15.38
CA TRP A 259 -4.59 -2.71 16.73
C TRP A 259 -3.53 -3.37 17.60
N MET A 260 -2.76 -2.55 18.32
CA MET A 260 -1.92 -2.99 19.44
C MET A 260 -2.05 -1.98 20.57
N GLU A 261 -1.76 -2.39 21.79
CA GLU A 261 -1.62 -1.49 22.93
C GLU A 261 -0.17 -1.02 23.07
N LYS A 262 0.03 0.19 23.59
CA LYS A 262 1.38 0.71 23.89
C LYS A 262 1.41 1.61 25.13
N THR A 263 2.49 1.55 25.90
CA THR A 263 2.77 2.49 27.00
C THR A 263 3.62 3.69 26.54
N GLY A 264 3.83 4.66 27.43
CA GLY A 264 4.64 5.85 27.20
C GLY A 264 6.16 5.61 27.35
N PRO A 265 6.98 6.66 27.13
CA PRO A 265 8.43 6.58 27.22
C PRO A 265 8.97 6.18 28.60
N LYS A 266 8.22 6.36 29.69
CA LYS A 266 8.67 6.01 31.04
C LYS A 266 8.28 4.59 31.44
N HIS A 267 7.48 3.91 30.62
CA HIS A 267 6.96 2.56 30.88
C HIS A 267 6.14 2.44 32.17
N THR A 268 5.70 3.57 32.71
CA THR A 268 4.81 3.67 33.88
C THR A 268 3.46 4.25 33.51
N GLU A 269 3.34 4.81 32.30
CA GLU A 269 2.07 5.29 31.79
C GLU A 269 1.15 4.11 31.45
N PRO A 270 -0.18 4.28 31.59
CA PRO A 270 -1.13 3.25 31.18
C PRO A 270 -0.97 2.88 29.70
N TYR A 271 -1.14 1.59 29.41
CA TYR A 271 -1.24 1.12 28.03
C TYR A 271 -2.46 1.72 27.35
N ARG A 272 -2.31 2.08 26.07
CA ARG A 272 -3.39 2.61 25.25
C ARG A 272 -3.44 1.89 23.91
N LYS A 273 -4.65 1.43 23.54
CA LYS A 273 -4.93 0.85 22.23
C LYS A 273 -4.72 1.89 21.12
N ARG A 274 -3.95 1.53 20.10
CA ARG A 274 -3.63 2.38 18.94
C ARG A 274 -3.69 1.55 17.66
N TRP A 275 -4.10 2.20 16.58
CA TRP A 275 -4.02 1.58 15.26
C TRP A 275 -2.61 1.76 14.73
N PHE A 276 -1.89 0.67 14.50
CA PHE A 276 -0.56 0.69 13.91
C PHE A 276 -0.64 0.45 12.41
N SER A 277 0.18 1.18 11.67
CA SER A 277 0.33 1.06 10.22
C SER A 277 1.82 1.03 9.89
N LEU A 278 2.28 -0.08 9.32
CA LEU A 278 3.64 -0.21 8.84
C LEU A 278 3.71 0.22 7.38
N GLU A 279 4.40 1.33 7.12
CA GLU A 279 4.54 1.92 5.80
C GLU A 279 6.03 2.07 5.50
N ASN A 280 6.57 1.20 4.65
CA ASN A 280 8.01 1.02 4.46
C ASN A 280 8.71 0.79 5.83
N ARG A 281 9.70 1.62 6.18
CA ARG A 281 10.42 1.55 7.46
C ARG A 281 9.78 2.39 8.57
N ARG A 282 8.56 2.90 8.39
CA ARG A 282 7.88 3.75 9.38
C ARG A 282 6.72 2.97 9.99
N LEU A 283 6.83 2.69 11.28
CA LEU A 283 5.73 2.17 12.09
C LEU A 283 4.97 3.36 12.71
N LEU A 284 3.86 3.72 12.07
CA LEU A 284 2.99 4.82 12.46
C LEU A 284 1.94 4.31 13.44
N TYR A 285 1.54 5.10 14.44
CA TYR A 285 0.42 4.76 15.32
C TYR A 285 -0.57 5.89 15.50
N PHE A 286 -1.86 5.57 15.42
CA PHE A 286 -2.97 6.52 15.38
C PHE A 286 -3.96 6.27 16.52
N GLU A 287 -4.79 7.26 16.85
CA GLU A 287 -5.94 7.03 17.73
C GLU A 287 -7.02 6.25 16.98
N LYS A 288 -7.26 6.61 15.73
CA LYS A 288 -8.20 5.93 14.82
C LYS A 288 -7.52 5.63 13.48
N PRO A 289 -7.93 4.56 12.77
CA PRO A 289 -7.26 4.14 11.53
C PRO A 289 -7.22 5.17 10.40
N LEU A 290 -8.16 6.14 10.41
CA LEU A 290 -8.32 7.18 9.40
C LEU A 290 -8.00 8.59 9.91
N ASP A 291 -7.23 8.69 11.00
CA ASP A 291 -6.74 9.99 11.47
C ASP A 291 -5.72 10.56 10.49
N ALA A 292 -5.81 11.86 10.19
CA ALA A 292 -4.95 12.52 9.20
C ALA A 292 -3.46 12.60 9.61
N TYR A 293 -3.16 12.44 10.90
CA TYR A 293 -1.81 12.50 11.46
C TYR A 293 -1.64 11.38 12.50
N PRO A 294 -0.48 10.72 12.53
CA PRO A 294 -0.18 9.75 13.58
C PRO A 294 0.01 10.46 14.92
N LYS A 295 -0.29 9.76 16.01
CA LYS A 295 0.09 10.15 17.39
C LYS A 295 1.59 10.05 17.60
N GLY A 296 2.26 9.20 16.82
CA GLY A 296 3.71 9.17 16.70
C GLY A 296 4.17 8.14 15.68
N GLU A 297 5.46 8.18 15.42
CA GLU A 297 6.10 7.42 14.36
C GLU A 297 7.36 6.78 14.95
N ILE A 298 7.64 5.55 14.56
CA ILE A 298 8.85 4.81 14.92
C ILE A 298 9.54 4.45 13.60
N TYR A 299 10.73 4.99 13.38
CA TYR A 299 11.53 4.58 12.25
C TYR A 299 12.24 3.26 12.57
N LEU A 300 12.24 2.31 11.65
CA LEU A 300 12.83 0.98 11.79
C LEU A 300 14.15 0.92 11.01
N GLY A 301 15.25 1.26 11.68
CA GLY A 301 16.60 1.16 11.15
C GLY A 301 17.12 -0.28 11.11
N SER A 302 18.43 -0.42 10.90
CA SER A 302 19.09 -1.72 10.86
C SER A 302 19.54 -2.19 12.25
N ARG A 303 19.87 -3.49 12.38
CA ARG A 303 20.46 -4.03 13.61
C ARG A 303 21.80 -3.38 13.96
N SER A 304 22.60 -3.02 12.95
CA SER A 304 23.86 -2.28 13.13
C SER A 304 23.64 -0.88 13.69
N ASP A 305 22.48 -0.27 13.44
CA ASP A 305 22.10 1.03 14.00
C ASP A 305 21.45 0.93 15.39
N GLY A 306 21.50 -0.25 16.05
CA GLY A 306 20.93 -0.43 17.38
C GLY A 306 19.42 -0.70 17.41
N PHE A 307 18.80 -1.03 16.28
CA PHE A 307 17.38 -1.41 16.22
C PHE A 307 17.21 -2.92 16.42
N MET A 308 16.27 -3.33 17.27
CA MET A 308 15.97 -4.73 17.52
C MET A 308 14.49 -4.95 17.85
N VAL A 309 13.98 -6.15 17.58
CA VAL A 309 12.64 -6.58 17.97
C VAL A 309 12.74 -7.89 18.77
N ARG A 310 12.14 -7.93 19.95
CA ARG A 310 12.11 -9.10 20.84
C ARG A 310 10.67 -9.56 21.11
N ASP A 311 10.50 -10.86 21.26
CA ASP A 311 9.27 -11.46 21.82
C ASP A 311 9.26 -11.20 23.33
N GLY A 312 8.13 -10.69 23.83
CA GLY A 312 7.91 -10.40 25.24
C GLY A 312 8.23 -8.96 25.65
N LEU A 313 7.91 -8.67 26.91
CA LEU A 313 8.23 -7.42 27.60
C LEU A 313 9.44 -7.60 28.54
N PRO A 314 10.15 -6.52 28.92
CA PRO A 314 11.22 -6.58 29.91
C PRO A 314 10.73 -7.06 31.29
N ALA A 315 11.65 -7.58 32.10
CA ALA A 315 11.34 -7.99 33.47
C ALA A 315 10.74 -6.84 34.29
N GLY A 316 9.67 -7.12 35.06
CA GLY A 316 8.92 -6.12 35.82
C GLY A 316 7.83 -5.40 35.02
N GLN A 317 7.72 -5.65 33.72
CA GLN A 317 6.57 -5.26 32.88
C GLN A 317 5.71 -6.50 32.66
N THR A 318 4.82 -6.83 33.60
CA THR A 318 3.96 -8.03 33.53
C THR A 318 2.48 -7.66 33.43
N GLU A 319 1.73 -8.48 32.67
CA GLU A 319 0.26 -8.63 32.66
C GLU A 319 -0.60 -8.01 31.55
N HIS A 320 -0.04 -7.51 30.44
CA HIS A 320 -0.87 -7.05 29.32
C HIS A 320 -0.56 -7.81 28.03
N GLY A 321 -1.33 -8.87 27.76
CA GLY A 321 -1.38 -9.55 26.47
C GLY A 321 -0.06 -10.14 25.97
N PHE A 322 0.07 -10.20 24.64
CA PHE A 322 1.22 -10.80 23.96
C PHE A 322 2.22 -9.72 23.55
N GLY A 323 3.25 -9.52 24.39
CA GLY A 323 4.13 -8.34 24.34
C GLY A 323 5.20 -8.35 23.25
N ILE A 324 5.52 -7.19 22.69
CA ILE A 324 6.61 -6.98 21.72
C ILE A 324 7.46 -5.83 22.22
N THR A 325 8.77 -6.03 22.29
CA THR A 325 9.73 -4.96 22.62
C THR A 325 10.48 -4.55 21.36
N ILE A 326 10.31 -3.30 20.93
CA ILE A 326 11.09 -2.68 19.86
C ILE A 326 12.13 -1.76 20.49
N THR A 327 13.40 -2.14 20.41
CA THR A 327 14.53 -1.32 20.85
C THR A 327 14.97 -0.41 19.72
N THR A 328 15.16 0.87 20.04
CA THR A 328 15.78 1.89 19.16
C THR A 328 16.94 2.55 19.93
N PRO A 329 17.86 3.27 19.27
CA PRO A 329 18.95 3.98 19.96
C PRO A 329 18.49 4.93 21.07
N ASP A 330 17.29 5.49 20.91
CA ASP A 330 16.78 6.51 21.82
C ASP A 330 15.97 5.94 23.00
N ARG A 331 15.26 4.83 22.79
CA ARG A 331 14.41 4.17 23.79
C ARG A 331 13.87 2.82 23.31
N ASP A 332 13.34 2.07 24.27
CA ASP A 332 12.47 0.93 24.00
C ASP A 332 11.00 1.37 23.79
N TYR A 333 10.30 0.64 22.95
CA TYR A 333 8.86 0.71 22.76
C TYR A 333 8.25 -0.63 23.18
N LEU A 334 7.33 -0.58 24.13
CA LEU A 334 6.62 -1.75 24.64
C LEU A 334 5.21 -1.77 24.06
N LEU A 335 4.93 -2.80 23.27
CA LEU A 335 3.66 -3.01 22.58
C LEU A 335 3.02 -4.31 23.04
N CYS A 336 1.70 -4.42 22.97
CA CYS A 336 0.99 -5.66 23.29
C CYS A 336 -0.08 -5.96 22.24
N CYS A 337 -0.13 -7.21 21.78
CA CYS A 337 -1.16 -7.71 20.87
C CYS A 337 -2.30 -8.39 21.64
N ASP A 338 -3.47 -8.45 21.02
CA ASP A 338 -4.66 -9.10 21.56
C ASP A 338 -4.48 -10.63 21.65
N ASP A 339 -3.74 -11.25 20.70
CA ASP A 339 -3.45 -12.69 20.66
C ASP A 339 -2.01 -13.05 20.23
N LYS A 340 -1.61 -14.32 20.43
CA LYS A 340 -0.25 -14.83 20.12
C LYS A 340 0.03 -14.90 18.63
N GLU A 341 -0.98 -15.10 17.80
CA GLU A 341 -0.82 -15.21 16.35
C GLU A 341 -0.52 -13.84 15.74
N GLU A 342 -1.32 -12.83 16.11
CA GLU A 342 -1.07 -11.43 15.78
C GLU A 342 0.33 -10.98 16.22
N GLN A 343 0.74 -11.33 17.45
CA GLN A 343 2.08 -11.05 17.95
C GLN A 343 3.17 -11.68 17.07
N LYS A 344 3.03 -12.96 16.70
CA LYS A 344 3.98 -13.65 15.81
C LYS A 344 4.06 -12.98 14.45
N MET A 345 2.92 -12.64 13.85
CA MET A 345 2.85 -11.96 12.56
C MET A 345 3.53 -10.57 12.62
N TRP A 346 3.26 -9.78 13.65
CA TRP A 346 3.91 -8.48 13.84
C TRP A 346 5.42 -8.62 14.02
N ILE A 347 5.89 -9.55 14.87
CA ILE A 347 7.32 -9.79 15.07
C ILE A 347 8.00 -10.22 13.77
N GLN A 348 7.37 -11.12 13.01
CA GLN A 348 7.90 -11.59 11.72
C GLN A 348 8.09 -10.43 10.75
N GLU A 349 7.05 -9.60 10.58
CA GLU A 349 7.07 -8.47 9.67
C GLU A 349 8.12 -7.42 10.07
N LEU A 350 8.14 -7.03 11.35
CA LEU A 350 9.09 -6.03 11.86
C LEU A 350 10.54 -6.53 11.75
N LYS A 351 10.79 -7.82 12.03
CA LYS A 351 12.11 -8.42 11.84
C LYS A 351 12.51 -8.45 10.37
N TRP A 352 11.62 -8.85 9.48
CA TRP A 352 11.90 -8.91 8.04
C TRP A 352 12.33 -7.54 7.49
N ILE A 353 11.65 -6.46 7.89
CA ILE A 353 12.04 -5.10 7.50
C ILE A 353 13.43 -4.71 8.04
N MET A 354 13.71 -5.00 9.31
CA MET A 354 15.02 -4.71 9.90
C MET A 354 16.16 -5.55 9.31
N THR A 355 15.86 -6.69 8.67
CA THR A 355 16.86 -7.48 7.91
C THR A 355 17.12 -6.96 6.50
N GLN A 356 16.24 -6.12 5.95
CA GLN A 356 16.52 -5.52 4.64
C GLN A 356 17.67 -4.51 4.75
N PRO A 357 18.52 -4.36 3.72
CA PRO A 357 19.50 -3.29 3.67
C PRO A 357 18.80 -1.92 3.66
N LEU A 358 19.46 -0.92 4.24
CA LEU A 358 19.04 0.48 4.10
C LEU A 358 19.49 0.98 2.72
N SER A 359 18.59 1.60 1.98
CA SER A 359 18.96 2.42 0.83
C SER A 359 19.57 3.76 1.27
N ASP A 360 20.18 4.49 0.34
CA ASP A 360 20.66 5.86 0.60
C ASP A 360 19.54 6.78 1.10
N GLN A 361 18.33 6.63 0.55
CA GLN A 361 17.15 7.37 1.01
C GLN A 361 16.72 6.92 2.40
N ASP A 362 16.71 5.62 2.69
CA ASP A 362 16.36 5.15 4.04
C ASP A 362 17.35 5.67 5.09
N THR A 363 18.60 5.85 4.70
CA THR A 363 19.65 6.44 5.54
C THR A 363 19.36 7.93 5.78
N ALA A 364 19.06 8.70 4.74
CA ALA A 364 18.67 10.10 4.85
C ALA A 364 17.40 10.30 5.69
N ASP A 365 16.38 9.44 5.49
CA ASP A 365 15.14 9.45 6.26
C ASP A 365 15.38 9.13 7.75
N LEU A 366 16.29 8.19 8.04
CA LEU A 366 16.69 7.86 9.41
C LEU A 366 17.39 9.04 10.08
N GLU A 367 18.24 9.76 9.36
CA GLU A 367 18.91 10.98 9.86
C GLU A 367 17.91 12.11 10.15
N ASP A 368 16.99 12.38 9.23
CA ASP A 368 15.91 13.36 9.44
C ASP A 368 15.02 12.98 10.64
N TYR A 369 14.70 11.69 10.77
CA TYR A 369 13.96 11.17 11.92
C TYR A 369 14.72 11.41 13.25
N LYS A 370 16.02 11.11 13.30
CA LYS A 370 16.87 11.35 14.50
C LYS A 370 16.88 12.83 14.87
N LEU A 371 17.06 13.73 13.89
CA LEU A 371 17.03 15.18 14.10
C LEU A 371 15.68 15.65 14.64
N THR A 372 14.59 15.20 14.02
CA THR A 372 13.23 15.55 14.41
C THR A 372 12.89 15.05 15.82
N TYR A 373 13.31 13.82 16.16
CA TYR A 373 13.09 13.25 17.50
C TYR A 373 13.81 14.07 18.58
N GLN A 374 15.07 14.44 18.35
CA GLN A 374 15.85 15.27 19.28
C GLN A 374 15.21 16.66 19.47
N GLN A 375 14.73 17.29 18.39
CA GLN A 375 14.02 18.57 18.46
C GLN A 375 12.74 18.47 19.29
N ARG A 376 11.91 17.44 19.04
CA ARG A 376 10.68 17.20 19.81
C ARG A 376 10.98 16.99 21.29
N ARG A 377 11.98 16.18 21.62
CA ARG A 377 12.42 15.96 23.00
C ARG A 377 12.84 17.26 23.69
N LYS A 378 13.62 18.12 23.02
CA LYS A 378 14.01 19.43 23.54
C LYS A 378 12.81 20.37 23.75
N SER A 379 11.84 20.35 22.85
CA SER A 379 10.62 21.17 22.96
C SER A 379 9.72 20.74 24.13
N THR A 380 9.55 19.44 24.36
CA THR A 380 8.79 18.90 25.50
C THR A 380 9.45 19.21 26.84
N VAL A 381 10.78 19.21 26.88
CA VAL A 381 11.54 19.63 28.08
C VAL A 381 11.33 21.12 28.35
N ARG A 382 11.37 21.98 27.32
CA ARG A 382 11.11 23.42 27.47
C ARG A 382 9.67 23.73 27.89
N SER A 383 8.66 23.06 27.33
CA SER A 383 7.25 23.29 27.70
C SER A 383 6.95 22.88 29.15
N ASN A 384 7.67 21.88 29.69
CA ASN A 384 7.54 21.46 31.08
C ASN A 384 8.25 22.41 32.07
N LEU A 385 9.20 23.22 31.59
CA LEU A 385 9.89 24.25 32.40
C LEU A 385 9.16 25.59 32.43
N THR A 386 8.22 25.83 31.52
CA THR A 386 7.44 27.09 31.42
C THR A 386 5.99 26.97 31.89
N SER A 387 5.61 25.89 32.57
CA SER A 387 4.27 25.77 33.15
C SER A 387 4.19 26.65 34.42
N PRO A 388 3.29 27.66 34.50
CA PRO A 388 3.15 28.47 35.69
C PRO A 388 2.67 27.58 36.84
N MET A 389 3.41 27.57 37.96
CA MET A 389 2.92 27.01 39.21
C MET A 389 1.55 27.63 39.54
N ALA A 390 0.50 26.83 39.48
CA ALA A 390 -0.81 27.23 39.98
C ALA A 390 -0.72 27.34 41.52
N LEU A 391 -0.56 28.57 42.01
CA LEU A 391 -0.86 28.95 43.39
C LEU A 391 -2.33 28.61 43.66
N LYS A 392 -2.58 27.53 44.40
CA LYS A 392 -3.89 27.26 44.99
C LYS A 392 -4.10 28.24 46.14
N SER A 393 -4.94 29.25 45.93
CA SER A 393 -5.46 30.10 47.00
C SER A 393 -6.40 29.29 47.88
N VAL A 394 -6.03 29.14 49.15
CA VAL A 394 -6.90 28.65 50.22
C VAL A 394 -7.77 29.82 50.67
N LEU A 395 -9.09 29.76 50.40
CA LEU A 395 -10.09 30.57 51.10
C LEU A 395 -11.32 29.69 51.35
N ALA A 396 -11.45 29.25 52.60
CA ALA A 396 -12.71 28.77 53.16
C ALA A 396 -13.48 29.98 53.72
N PRO A 397 -14.83 30.06 53.59
CA PRO A 397 -15.61 31.04 54.32
C PRO A 397 -16.02 30.48 55.70
N PRO A 398 -16.11 31.34 56.75
CA PRO A 398 -16.46 30.90 58.08
C PRO A 398 -17.98 30.84 58.31
N LYS A 399 -18.36 29.76 59.01
CA LYS A 399 -19.60 29.44 59.76
C LYS A 399 -20.94 29.47 59.03
#